data_AF-A0A9E5JMP6-F1
#
_entry.id   AF-A0A9E5JMP6-F1
#
_cell.length_a   1.000
_cell.length_b   1.000
_cell.length_c   1.000
_cell.angle_alpha   90.00
_cell.angle_beta   90.00
_cell.angle_gamma   90.00
#
_symmetry.space_group_name_H-M   'P 1'
#
loop_
_entity.id
_entity.type
_entity.pdbx_description
1 polymer ?
#
loop_
_entity_poly.entity_id
_entity_poly.type
_entity_poly.pdbx_seq_one_letter_code
_entity_poly.pdbx_strand_id
1 'polypeptide(L)'
;MSAAKLAVRLERAQAHLDAVRSYHAKVDKLVTARTPSDPGMVSGIRRTPSVSADASADALLARYARSLDRLSAAERTVEAITKQLDAARAEEGRVPFTRDQIVGADAVKTSTGWRTVRKVNRTTVSVETGFSWTDRIPFDQVLSTYRQGD
;
A
#
# COMPACT_ATOMS: atom_id res chain seq x y z
N MET A 1 -12.47 -8.69 0.71
CA MET A 1 -11.66 -9.71 1.41
C MET A 1 -11.80 -9.41 2.90
N SER A 2 -12.10 -10.37 3.78
CA SER A 2 -12.29 -10.08 5.22
C SER A 2 -10.98 -9.70 5.91
N ALA A 3 -11.05 -8.94 7.02
CA ALA A 3 -9.87 -8.53 7.79
C ALA A 3 -9.04 -9.74 8.25
N ALA A 4 -9.69 -10.84 8.64
CA ALA A 4 -9.02 -12.08 9.02
C ALA A 4 -8.15 -12.67 7.88
N LYS A 5 -8.64 -12.67 6.63
CA LYS A 5 -7.86 -13.15 5.47
C LYS A 5 -6.69 -12.22 5.15
N LEU A 6 -6.87 -10.91 5.36
CA LEU A 6 -5.81 -9.91 5.19
C LEU A 6 -4.70 -10.07 6.23
N ALA A 7 -5.06 -10.36 7.49
CA ALA A 7 -4.09 -10.62 8.57
C ALA A 7 -3.20 -11.83 8.26
N VAL A 8 -3.78 -12.96 7.81
CA VAL A 8 -3.01 -14.15 7.41
C VAL A 8 -2.10 -13.85 6.22
N ARG A 9 -2.56 -13.04 5.25
CA ARG A 9 -1.69 -12.60 4.14
C ARG A 9 -0.57 -11.68 4.60
N LEU A 10 -0.82 -10.81 5.57
CA LEU A 10 0.18 -9.92 6.14
C LEU A 10 1.30 -10.72 6.80
N GLU A 11 0.93 -11.72 7.62
CA GLU A 11 1.90 -12.61 8.28
C GLU A 11 2.78 -13.33 7.25
N ARG A 12 2.18 -13.90 6.19
CA ARG A 12 2.93 -14.54 5.10
C ARG A 12 3.84 -13.55 4.36
N ALA A 13 3.37 -12.32 4.14
CA ALA A 13 4.17 -11.29 3.48
C ALA A 13 5.33 -10.82 4.36
N GLN A 14 5.13 -10.72 5.67
CA GLN A 14 6.19 -10.43 6.65
C GLN A 14 7.25 -11.53 6.67
N ALA A 15 6.84 -12.80 6.75
CA ALA A 15 7.77 -13.92 6.67
C ALA A 15 8.57 -13.94 5.35
N HIS A 16 7.92 -13.58 4.24
CA HIS A 16 8.62 -13.42 2.95
C HIS A 16 9.62 -12.26 2.97
N LEU A 17 9.22 -11.10 3.52
CA LEU A 17 10.10 -9.94 3.67
C LEU A 17 11.34 -10.29 4.51
N ASP A 18 11.18 -10.99 5.62
CA ASP A 18 12.29 -11.40 6.47
C ASP A 18 13.26 -12.36 5.76
N ALA A 19 12.72 -13.29 4.97
CA ALA A 19 13.54 -14.17 4.14
C ALA A 19 14.32 -13.40 3.06
N VAL A 20 13.67 -12.44 2.38
CA VAL A 20 14.32 -11.60 1.36
C VAL A 20 15.35 -10.66 1.99
N ARG A 21 15.06 -10.07 3.14
CA ARG A 21 15.99 -9.23 3.91
C ARG A 21 17.22 -10.02 4.33
N SER A 22 17.03 -11.24 4.84
CA SER A 22 18.11 -12.15 5.19
C SER A 22 18.97 -12.53 3.98
N TYR A 23 18.35 -12.73 2.82
CA TYR A 23 19.08 -12.98 1.57
C TYR A 23 19.86 -11.74 1.11
N HIS A 24 19.25 -10.56 1.11
CA HIS A 24 19.89 -9.31 0.74
C HIS A 24 21.10 -9.01 1.64
N ALA A 25 20.96 -9.15 2.96
CA ALA A 25 22.06 -8.97 3.90
C ALA A 25 23.26 -9.92 3.64
N LYS A 26 23.00 -11.13 3.14
CA LYS A 26 24.08 -12.05 2.73
C LYS A 26 24.79 -11.54 1.47
N VAL A 27 24.05 -11.04 0.48
CA VAL A 27 24.63 -10.51 -0.76
C VAL A 27 25.38 -9.20 -0.51
N ASP A 28 24.83 -8.32 0.33
CA ASP A 28 25.47 -7.07 0.76
C ASP A 28 26.83 -7.34 1.40
N LYS A 29 26.90 -8.25 2.39
CA LYS A 29 28.18 -8.68 2.99
C LYS A 29 29.20 -9.15 1.96
N LEU A 30 28.79 -9.86 0.91
CA LEU A 30 29.70 -10.30 -0.16
C LEU A 30 30.21 -9.13 -1.01
N VAL A 31 29.35 -8.14 -1.30
CA VAL A 31 29.75 -6.92 -2.01
C VAL A 31 30.71 -6.10 -1.15
N THR A 32 30.35 -5.82 0.10
CA THR A 32 31.18 -5.05 1.04
C THR A 32 32.54 -5.70 1.26
N ALA A 33 32.60 -7.03 1.42
CA ALA A 33 33.86 -7.74 1.57
C ALA A 33 34.76 -7.67 0.32
N ARG A 34 34.17 -7.45 -0.86
CA ARG A 34 34.89 -7.38 -2.14
C ARG A 34 35.29 -5.96 -2.53
N THR A 35 34.60 -4.94 -2.02
CA THR A 35 34.98 -3.54 -2.18
C THR A 35 36.08 -3.21 -1.17
N PRO A 36 37.37 -3.12 -1.57
CA PRO A 36 38.44 -2.79 -0.62
C PRO A 36 38.24 -1.35 -0.16
N SER A 37 38.46 -1.06 1.13
CA SER A 37 38.44 0.32 1.64
C SER A 37 39.65 1.16 1.22
N ASP A 38 40.47 0.66 0.29
CA ASP A 38 41.67 1.31 -0.21
C ASP A 38 41.31 2.27 -1.36
N PRO A 39 41.47 3.61 -1.18
CA PRO A 39 41.20 4.61 -2.20
C PRO A 39 41.95 4.37 -3.53
N GLY A 40 43.12 3.73 -3.50
CA GLY A 40 43.89 3.39 -4.70
C GLY A 40 43.18 2.38 -5.61
N MET A 41 42.40 1.47 -5.03
CA MET A 41 41.61 0.44 -5.73
C MET A 41 40.26 0.96 -6.23
N VAL A 42 39.72 2.01 -5.62
CA VAL A 42 38.44 2.65 -6.01
C VAL A 42 38.56 3.37 -7.35
N SER A 43 39.76 3.81 -7.73
CA SER A 43 40.03 4.46 -9.02
C SER A 43 39.86 3.55 -10.25
N GLY A 44 39.62 2.25 -10.05
CA GLY A 44 39.48 1.27 -11.14
C GLY A 44 40.80 0.90 -11.83
N ILE A 45 41.91 1.58 -11.52
CA ILE A 45 43.24 1.32 -12.08
C ILE A 45 43.88 0.17 -11.29
N ARG A 46 43.54 -1.07 -11.67
CA ARG A 46 44.31 -2.22 -11.22
C ARG A 46 45.64 -2.25 -11.95
N ARG A 47 46.72 -2.60 -11.22
CA ARG A 47 48.06 -2.81 -11.79
C ARG A 47 48.07 -3.89 -12.89
N THR A 48 47.09 -4.79 -12.89
CA THR A 48 46.88 -5.78 -13.95
C THR A 48 45.39 -6.04 -14.15
N PRO A 49 44.82 -5.74 -15.33
CA PRO A 49 43.42 -6.05 -15.63
C PRO A 49 43.21 -7.57 -15.74
N SER A 50 42.07 -8.07 -15.27
CA SER A 50 41.72 -9.49 -15.34
C SER A 50 40.24 -9.63 -15.69
N VAL A 51 39.97 -10.04 -16.93
CA VAL A 51 38.61 -10.17 -17.48
C VAL A 51 37.72 -11.08 -16.62
N SER A 52 38.27 -12.18 -16.10
CA SER A 52 37.52 -13.10 -15.23
C SER A 52 37.18 -12.48 -13.86
N ALA A 53 38.08 -11.67 -13.30
CA ALA A 53 37.84 -10.97 -12.04
C ALA A 53 36.79 -9.87 -12.20
N ASP A 54 36.82 -9.16 -13.32
CA ASP A 54 35.87 -8.09 -13.65
C ASP A 54 34.48 -8.67 -13.93
N ALA A 55 34.37 -9.71 -14.76
CA ALA A 55 33.11 -10.42 -15.00
C ALA A 55 32.50 -10.98 -13.70
N SER A 56 33.33 -11.49 -12.80
CA SER A 56 32.87 -11.97 -11.49
C SER A 56 32.38 -10.81 -10.60
N ALA A 57 32.96 -9.60 -10.73
CA ALA A 57 32.54 -8.43 -9.96
C ALA A 57 31.21 -7.89 -10.49
N ASP A 58 31.06 -7.80 -11.80
CA ASP A 58 29.82 -7.41 -12.47
C ASP A 58 28.67 -8.37 -12.13
N ALA A 59 28.94 -9.68 -12.12
CA ALA A 59 27.95 -10.68 -11.73
C ALA A 59 27.47 -10.50 -10.27
N LEU A 60 28.38 -10.10 -9.37
CA LEU A 60 28.05 -9.83 -7.96
C LEU A 60 27.23 -8.55 -7.82
N LEU A 61 27.60 -7.47 -8.51
CA LEU A 61 26.83 -6.22 -8.54
C LEU A 61 25.44 -6.42 -9.12
N ALA A 62 25.32 -7.18 -10.22
CA ALA A 62 24.03 -7.54 -10.80
C ALA A 62 23.17 -8.37 -9.83
N ARG A 63 23.79 -9.27 -9.05
CA ARG A 63 23.10 -10.03 -8.00
C ARG A 63 22.61 -9.12 -6.87
N TYR A 64 23.42 -8.14 -6.48
CA TYR A 64 23.06 -7.15 -5.47
C TYR A 64 21.88 -6.28 -5.92
N ALA A 65 21.92 -5.74 -7.13
CA ALA A 65 20.80 -4.98 -7.72
C ALA A 65 19.50 -5.79 -7.69
N ARG A 66 19.53 -7.04 -8.18
CA ARG A 66 18.36 -7.95 -8.13
C ARG A 66 17.86 -8.20 -6.70
N SER A 67 18.76 -8.22 -5.71
CA SER A 67 18.38 -8.41 -4.30
C SER A 67 17.69 -7.18 -3.71
N LEU A 68 18.13 -5.97 -4.08
CA LEU A 68 17.49 -4.71 -3.69
C LEU A 68 16.09 -4.59 -4.31
N ASP A 69 15.94 -4.91 -5.60
CA ASP A 69 14.64 -4.87 -6.26
C ASP A 69 13.63 -5.79 -5.58
N ARG A 70 14.07 -7.00 -5.21
CA ARG A 70 13.25 -7.96 -4.46
C ARG A 70 12.87 -7.45 -3.08
N LEU A 71 13.83 -6.85 -2.37
CA LEU A 71 13.56 -6.27 -1.04
C LEU A 71 12.52 -5.15 -1.14
N SER A 72 12.71 -4.21 -2.07
CA SER A 72 11.76 -3.11 -2.29
C SER A 72 10.37 -3.61 -2.69
N ALA A 73 10.28 -4.63 -3.55
CA ALA A 73 9.00 -5.23 -3.92
C ALA A 73 8.30 -5.92 -2.73
N ALA A 74 9.05 -6.61 -1.87
CA ALA A 74 8.52 -7.24 -0.67
C ALA A 74 8.01 -6.20 0.34
N GLU A 75 8.75 -5.11 0.56
CA GLU A 75 8.35 -4.00 1.43
C GLU A 75 7.05 -3.35 0.96
N ARG A 76 6.95 -3.02 -0.33
CA ARG A 76 5.72 -2.47 -0.92
C ARG A 76 4.53 -3.42 -0.76
N THR A 77 4.76 -4.73 -0.85
CA THR A 77 3.71 -5.73 -0.66
C THR A 77 3.19 -5.73 0.77
N VAL A 78 4.09 -5.71 1.76
CA VAL A 78 3.71 -5.61 3.18
C VAL A 78 2.93 -4.31 3.42
N GLU A 79 3.45 -3.17 2.95
CA GLU A 79 2.78 -1.87 3.11
C GLU A 79 1.37 -1.87 2.51
N ALA A 80 1.21 -2.39 1.29
CA ALA A 80 -0.08 -2.47 0.62
C ALA A 80 -1.09 -3.34 1.39
N ILE A 81 -0.66 -4.49 1.93
CA ILE A 81 -1.54 -5.38 2.71
C ILE A 81 -1.90 -4.73 4.05
N THR A 82 -0.95 -4.07 4.72
CA THR A 82 -1.22 -3.34 5.97
C THR A 82 -2.27 -2.27 5.75
N LYS A 83 -2.13 -1.44 4.71
CA LYS A 83 -3.13 -0.42 4.34
C LYS A 83 -4.51 -1.02 4.09
N GLN A 84 -4.58 -2.17 3.41
CA GLN A 84 -5.84 -2.88 3.18
C GLN A 84 -6.45 -3.41 4.49
N LEU A 85 -5.63 -3.93 5.39
CA LEU A 85 -6.07 -4.44 6.69
C LEU A 85 -6.62 -3.32 7.57
N ASP A 86 -5.94 -2.18 7.62
CA ASP A 86 -6.37 -1.02 8.39
C ASP A 86 -7.69 -0.47 7.85
N ALA A 87 -7.84 -0.38 6.52
CA ALA A 87 -9.10 0.00 5.88
C ALA A 87 -10.24 -1.00 6.20
N ALA A 88 -9.96 -2.30 6.17
CA ALA A 88 -10.95 -3.32 6.51
C ALA A 88 -11.38 -3.26 7.98
N ARG A 89 -10.45 -3.02 8.90
CA ARG A 89 -10.73 -2.85 10.33
C ARG A 89 -11.53 -1.58 10.62
N ALA A 90 -11.18 -0.49 9.95
CA ALA A 90 -11.91 0.77 10.06
C ALA A 90 -13.37 0.60 9.59
N GLU A 91 -13.59 -0.18 8.52
CA GLU A 91 -14.93 -0.46 8.02
C GLU A 91 -15.72 -1.40 8.94
N GLU A 92 -15.10 -2.47 9.47
CA GLU A 92 -15.74 -3.38 10.43
C GLU A 92 -16.16 -2.66 11.73
N GLY A 93 -15.39 -1.65 12.15
CA GLY A 93 -15.71 -0.83 13.33
C GLY A 93 -16.62 0.37 13.05
N ARG A 94 -17.00 0.61 11.80
CA ARG A 94 -17.78 1.81 11.44
C ARG A 94 -19.22 1.67 11.92
N VAL A 95 -19.64 2.60 12.77
CA VAL A 95 -21.05 2.75 13.13
C VAL A 95 -21.79 3.40 11.95
N PRO A 96 -22.80 2.75 11.36
CA PRO A 96 -23.58 3.34 10.28
C PRO A 96 -24.27 4.62 10.76
N PHE A 97 -24.39 5.60 9.87
CA PHE A 97 -25.15 6.80 10.17
C PHE A 97 -26.62 6.44 10.46
N THR A 98 -27.17 7.06 11.49
CA THR A 98 -28.61 6.96 11.75
C THR A 98 -29.37 7.92 10.85
N ARG A 99 -30.68 7.68 10.69
CA ARG A 99 -31.55 8.58 9.94
C ARG A 99 -31.43 10.01 10.43
N ASP A 100 -31.46 10.20 11.74
CA ASP A 100 -31.51 11.52 12.35
C ASP A 100 -30.24 12.34 12.10
N GLN A 101 -29.10 11.67 11.91
CA GLN A 101 -27.84 12.31 11.54
C GLN A 101 -27.80 12.74 10.06
N ILE A 102 -28.58 12.11 9.18
CA ILE A 102 -28.62 12.41 7.74
C ILE A 102 -29.76 13.38 7.40
N VAL A 103 -30.83 13.41 8.20
CA VAL A 103 -31.95 14.33 7.99
C VAL A 103 -31.44 15.78 8.03
N GLY A 104 -31.75 16.53 6.98
CA GLY A 104 -31.30 17.92 6.81
C GLY A 104 -29.85 18.08 6.37
N ALA A 105 -29.17 17.01 5.94
CA ALA A 105 -27.92 17.12 5.20
C ALA A 105 -28.22 17.49 3.74
N ASP A 106 -27.44 18.41 3.17
CA ASP A 106 -27.54 18.82 1.77
C ASP A 106 -26.80 17.86 0.85
N ALA A 107 -25.70 17.28 1.33
CA ALA A 107 -24.93 16.30 0.59
C ALA A 107 -24.41 15.17 1.50
N VAL A 108 -24.23 14.00 0.91
CA VAL A 108 -23.60 12.83 1.54
C VAL A 108 -22.35 12.44 0.75
N LYS A 109 -21.30 12.06 1.46
CA LYS A 109 -20.09 11.50 0.87
C LYS A 109 -20.19 9.98 0.83
N THR A 110 -19.92 9.41 -0.33
CA THR A 110 -19.77 7.97 -0.55
C THR A 110 -18.35 7.64 -0.99
N SER A 111 -18.06 6.35 -1.22
CA SER A 111 -16.79 5.92 -1.85
C SER A 111 -16.53 6.57 -3.22
N THR A 112 -17.59 6.99 -3.93
CA THR A 112 -17.48 7.63 -5.24
C THR A 112 -17.39 9.16 -5.19
N GLY A 113 -17.51 9.76 -4.00
CA GLY A 113 -17.48 11.21 -3.81
C GLY A 113 -18.75 11.77 -3.19
N TRP A 114 -18.87 13.10 -3.23
CA TRP A 114 -20.02 13.84 -2.70
C TRP A 114 -21.22 13.76 -3.64
N ARG A 115 -22.41 13.59 -3.07
CA ARG A 115 -23.69 13.50 -3.79
C ARG A 115 -24.74 14.32 -3.08
N THR A 116 -25.48 15.14 -3.83
CA THR A 116 -26.58 15.97 -3.28
C THR A 116 -27.74 15.09 -2.83
N VAL A 117 -28.23 15.34 -1.63
CA VAL A 117 -29.37 14.63 -1.04
C VAL A 117 -30.67 15.16 -1.61
N ARG A 118 -31.52 14.28 -2.14
CA ARG A 118 -32.89 14.61 -2.56
C ARG A 118 -33.92 14.23 -1.53
N LYS A 119 -33.78 13.04 -0.93
CA LYS A 119 -34.76 12.51 0.03
C LYS A 119 -34.12 11.51 0.97
N VAL A 120 -34.39 11.64 2.25
CA VAL A 120 -33.95 10.67 3.27
C VAL A 120 -35.11 9.73 3.60
N ASN A 121 -34.93 8.43 3.33
CA ASN A 121 -35.89 7.38 3.67
C ASN A 121 -35.56 6.77 5.04
N ARG A 122 -36.15 5.61 5.37
CA ARG A 122 -35.94 4.94 6.66
C ARG A 122 -34.53 4.37 6.81
N THR A 123 -33.99 3.76 5.75
CA THR A 123 -32.68 3.06 5.76
C THR A 123 -31.77 3.48 4.61
N THR A 124 -32.25 4.35 3.72
CA THR A 124 -31.55 4.78 2.50
C THR A 124 -31.72 6.28 2.30
N VAL A 125 -30.79 6.88 1.56
CA VAL A 125 -30.85 8.25 1.08
C VAL A 125 -30.87 8.24 -0.45
N SER A 126 -31.82 8.96 -1.02
CA SER A 126 -31.91 9.18 -2.47
C SER A 126 -31.07 10.39 -2.85
N VAL A 127 -30.18 10.22 -3.82
CA VAL A 127 -29.25 11.27 -4.27
C VAL A 127 -29.36 11.56 -5.76
N GLU A 128 -28.82 12.71 -6.16
CA GLU A 128 -28.70 13.09 -7.56
C GLU A 128 -27.54 12.36 -8.26
N THR A 129 -27.80 11.92 -9.49
CA THR A 129 -26.82 11.24 -10.35
C THR A 129 -26.34 12.10 -11.51
N GLY A 130 -26.91 13.29 -11.70
CA GLY A 130 -26.74 14.12 -12.91
C GLY A 130 -27.65 13.70 -14.07
N PHE A 131 -28.47 12.67 -13.89
CA PHE A 131 -29.48 12.21 -14.83
C PHE A 131 -30.90 12.41 -14.27
N SER A 132 -31.92 12.08 -15.05
CA SER A 132 -33.33 12.18 -14.64
C SER A 132 -33.76 11.21 -13.53
N TRP A 133 -32.90 10.26 -13.15
CA TRP A 133 -33.19 9.26 -12.12
C TRP A 133 -32.33 9.49 -10.87
N THR A 134 -32.89 9.14 -9.72
CA THR A 134 -32.21 9.22 -8.42
C THR A 134 -31.65 7.87 -8.03
N ASP A 135 -30.46 7.87 -7.46
CA ASP A 135 -29.84 6.65 -6.92
C ASP A 135 -30.17 6.51 -5.42
N ARG A 136 -30.23 5.28 -4.91
CA ARG A 136 -30.53 4.99 -3.50
C ARG A 136 -29.29 4.41 -2.83
N ILE A 137 -28.73 5.17 -1.90
CA ILE A 137 -27.57 4.77 -1.12
C ILE A 137 -28.06 4.33 0.26
N PRO A 138 -27.76 3.11 0.73
CA PRO A 138 -28.07 2.73 2.10
C PRO A 138 -27.16 3.45 3.10
N PHE A 139 -27.63 3.65 4.34
CA PHE A 139 -26.90 4.46 5.33
C PHE A 139 -25.54 3.87 5.71
N ASP A 140 -25.39 2.55 5.57
CA ASP A 140 -24.13 1.85 5.67
C ASP A 140 -23.17 2.15 4.51
N GLN A 141 -23.47 3.02 3.56
CA GLN A 141 -22.53 3.47 2.53
C GLN A 141 -22.24 4.97 2.62
N VAL A 142 -22.87 5.65 3.57
CA VAL A 142 -22.63 7.07 3.85
C VAL A 142 -21.39 7.20 4.74
N LEU A 143 -20.38 7.91 4.25
CA LEU A 143 -19.10 8.13 4.94
C LEU A 143 -19.06 9.47 5.69
N SER A 144 -19.79 10.47 5.20
CA SER A 144 -19.90 11.80 5.82
C SER A 144 -21.17 12.48 5.34
N THR A 145 -21.68 13.40 6.13
CA THR A 145 -22.73 14.36 5.74
C THR A 145 -22.13 15.76 5.61
N TYR A 146 -22.77 16.61 4.83
CA TYR A 146 -22.50 18.05 4.75
C TYR A 146 -23.83 18.78 4.86
N ARG A 147 -23.86 19.83 5.68
CA ARG A 147 -25.00 20.72 5.87
C ARG A 147 -24.50 22.15 5.74
N GLN A 148 -25.14 22.93 4.88
CA GLN A 148 -24.82 24.32 4.67
C GLN A 148 -25.26 25.13 5.89
N GLY A 149 -24.31 25.53 6.72
CA GLY A 149 -24.55 26.30 7.95
C GLY A 149 -23.83 25.78 9.21
N ASP A 150 -23.18 24.62 9.14
CA ASP A 150 -22.15 24.16 10.09
C ASP A 150 -20.75 24.51 9.56
#